data_AF-A0A349HFE0-F1
#
_entry.id   AF-A0A349HFE0-F1
#
_cell.length_a   1.000
_cell.length_b   1.000
_cell.length_c   1.000
_cell.angle_alpha   90.00
_cell.angle_beta   90.00
_cell.angle_gamma   90.00
#
_symmetry.space_group_name_H-M   'P 1'
#
loop_
_entity.id
_entity.type
_entity.pdbx_description
1 polymer ?
#
loop_
_entity_poly.entity_id
_entity_poly.type
_entity_poly.pdbx_seq_one_letter_code
_entity_poly.pdbx_strand_id
1 'polypeptide(L)'
;MHISEGILSLPVLACGAVVAATGTMIGLKKIDSEKLISVALLSSVFFVASLIHIPIGPSSAHLILSGLMGLLLGWAAFPAILTGLLLQAVLFQYGGLAVIGVNTAIMALPAV
;
A
#
# COMPACT_ATOMS: atom_id res chain seq x y z
N MET A 1 4.40 -8.62 3.26
CA MET A 1 4.59 -9.48 2.09
C MET A 1 4.47 -8.59 0.87
N HIS A 2 5.59 -8.20 0.27
CA HIS A 2 5.57 -7.49 -1.02
C HIS A 2 5.92 -8.50 -2.09
N ILE A 3 5.14 -8.50 -3.16
CA ILE A 3 5.50 -9.25 -4.35
C ILE A 3 6.70 -8.53 -4.97
N SER A 4 7.74 -9.28 -5.29
CA SER A 4 8.94 -8.76 -5.94
C SER A 4 8.72 -8.58 -7.44
N GLU A 5 9.56 -7.74 -8.04
CA GLU A 5 9.56 -7.46 -9.47
C GLU A 5 9.77 -8.73 -10.31
N GLY A 6 9.16 -8.80 -11.50
CA GLY A 6 9.35 -9.90 -12.45
C GLY A 6 8.67 -11.23 -12.11
N ILE A 7 7.96 -11.34 -10.98
CA ILE A 7 7.24 -12.57 -10.59
C ILE A 7 5.88 -12.70 -11.29
N LEU A 8 5.20 -11.58 -11.55
CA LEU A 8 3.82 -11.58 -12.03
C LEU A 8 3.73 -11.40 -13.56
N SER A 9 2.72 -12.02 -14.16
CA SER A 9 2.41 -11.84 -15.58
C SER A 9 1.76 -10.48 -15.85
N LEU A 10 1.92 -9.98 -17.08
CA LEU A 10 1.39 -8.68 -17.48
C LEU A 10 -0.12 -8.50 -17.24
N PRO A 11 -0.99 -9.51 -17.48
CA PRO A 11 -2.42 -9.39 -17.15
C PRO A 11 -2.68 -9.17 -15.66
N VAL A 12 -1.92 -9.82 -14.76
CA VAL A 12 -2.08 -9.66 -13.32
C VAL A 12 -1.63 -8.26 -12.88
N LEU A 13 -0.52 -7.77 -13.43
CA LEU A 13 -0.03 -6.41 -13.21
C LEU A 13 -1.08 -5.38 -13.63
N ALA A 14 -1.66 -5.54 -14.82
CA ALA A 14 -2.68 -4.65 -15.36
C ALA A 14 -3.93 -4.62 -14.46
N CYS A 15 -4.44 -5.79 -14.04
CA CYS A 15 -5.58 -5.88 -13.12
C CYS A 15 -5.28 -5.19 -11.78
N GLY A 16 -4.12 -5.46 -11.18
CA GLY A 16 -3.71 -4.81 -9.93
C GLY A 16 -3.59 -3.29 -10.06
N ALA A 17 -3.01 -2.80 -11.15
CA ALA A 17 -2.91 -1.37 -11.44
C ALA A 17 -4.30 -0.72 -11.58
N VAL A 18 -5.24 -1.36 -12.28
CA VAL A 18 -6.62 -0.85 -12.41
C VAL A 18 -7.33 -0.78 -11.06
N VAL A 19 -7.21 -1.82 -10.23
CA VAL A 19 -7.79 -1.85 -8.89
C VAL A 19 -7.18 -0.76 -8.00
N ALA A 20 -5.85 -0.67 -7.96
CA ALA A 20 -5.15 0.33 -7.17
C ALA A 20 -5.49 1.76 -7.62
N ALA A 21 -5.51 2.02 -8.93
CA ALA A 21 -5.89 3.33 -9.46
C ALA A 21 -7.33 3.69 -9.10
N THR A 22 -8.26 2.75 -9.26
CA THR A 22 -9.68 2.96 -8.94
C THR A 22 -9.90 3.24 -7.45
N GLY A 23 -9.34 2.40 -6.58
CA GLY A 23 -9.43 2.60 -5.13
C GLY A 23 -8.74 3.89 -4.68
N THR A 24 -7.60 4.24 -5.30
CA THR A 24 -6.90 5.51 -5.02
C THR A 24 -7.75 6.71 -5.44
N MET A 25 -8.37 6.68 -6.62
CA MET A 25 -9.28 7.76 -7.06
C MET A 25 -10.46 7.94 -6.11
N ILE A 26 -11.08 6.84 -5.66
CA ILE A 26 -12.18 6.89 -4.68
C ILE A 26 -11.66 7.44 -3.35
N GLY A 27 -10.52 6.96 -2.87
CA GLY A 27 -9.89 7.40 -1.64
C GLY A 27 -9.56 8.89 -1.64
N LEU A 28 -8.95 9.40 -2.71
CA LEU A 28 -8.63 10.82 -2.87
C LEU A 28 -9.88 11.69 -2.85
N LYS A 29 -10.98 11.26 -3.48
CA LYS A 29 -12.27 11.98 -3.42
C LYS A 29 -12.91 12.02 -2.02
N LYS A 30 -12.46 11.15 -1.11
CA LYS A 30 -12.95 11.06 0.27
C LYS A 30 -12.02 11.75 1.28
N ILE A 31 -10.95 12.40 0.83
CA ILE A 31 -10.06 13.20 1.67
C ILE A 31 -10.52 14.65 1.60
N ASP A 32 -10.92 15.18 2.76
CA ASP A 32 -11.09 16.61 2.98
C ASP A 32 -9.87 17.19 3.71
N SER A 33 -9.86 18.51 3.90
CA SER A 33 -8.75 19.23 4.51
C SER A 33 -8.45 18.75 5.94
N GLU A 34 -9.47 18.33 6.70
CA GLU A 34 -9.31 17.85 8.07
C GLU A 34 -8.70 16.44 8.09
N LYS A 35 -9.18 15.55 7.21
CA LYS A 35 -8.74 14.17 7.10
C LYS A 35 -7.35 14.03 6.47
N LEU A 36 -6.91 15.02 5.70
CA LEU A 36 -5.59 15.02 5.05
C LEU A 36 -4.45 14.81 6.06
N ILE A 37 -4.52 15.47 7.23
CA ILE A 37 -3.50 15.34 8.28
C ILE A 37 -3.46 13.90 8.80
N SER A 38 -4.62 13.31 9.10
CA SER A 38 -4.71 11.92 9.57
C SER A 38 -4.19 10.93 8.53
N VAL A 39 -4.50 11.14 7.25
CA VAL A 39 -4.00 10.31 6.14
C VAL A 39 -2.49 10.38 6.05
N ALA A 40 -1.91 11.58 6.11
CA ALA A 40 -0.46 11.77 6.03
C ALA A 40 0.26 11.11 7.23
N LEU A 41 -0.26 11.31 8.44
CA LEU A 41 0.29 10.71 9.66
C LEU A 41 0.22 9.19 9.61
N LEU A 42 -0.95 8.62 9.30
CA LEU A 42 -1.12 7.18 9.26
C LEU A 42 -0.35 6.54 8.08
N SER A 43 -0.22 7.22 6.94
CA SER A 43 0.67 6.80 5.85
C SER A 43 2.14 6.75 6.30
N SER A 44 2.58 7.73 7.10
CA SER A 44 3.93 7.79 7.65
C SER A 44 4.17 6.67 8.67
N VAL A 45 3.20 6.42 9.55
CA VAL A 45 3.24 5.29 10.50
C VAL A 45 3.28 3.96 9.76
N PHE A 46 2.44 3.77 8.74
CA PHE A 46 2.46 2.59 7.88
C PHE A 46 3.85 2.39 7.26
N PHE A 47 4.41 3.43 6.66
CA PHE A 47 5.75 3.39 6.06
C PHE A 47 6.83 2.98 7.07
N VAL A 48 6.93 3.68 8.21
CA VAL A 48 7.98 3.40 9.22
C VAL A 48 7.79 2.02 9.85
N ALA A 49 6.56 1.67 10.25
CA ALA A 49 6.29 0.39 10.91
C ALA A 49 6.51 -0.81 9.97
N SER A 50 6.19 -0.65 8.68
CA SER A 50 6.41 -1.71 7.70
C SER A 50 7.88 -1.90 7.32
N LEU A 51 8.78 -0.95 7.67
CA LEU A 51 10.22 -1.17 7.54
C LEU A 51 10.80 -2.12 8.59
N ILE A 52 10.04 -2.47 9.63
CA ILE A 52 10.43 -3.48 10.61
C ILE A 52 10.16 -4.85 10.02
N HIS A 53 11.20 -5.44 9.43
CA HIS A 53 11.16 -6.74 8.79
C HIS A 53 11.65 -7.84 9.72
N ILE A 54 10.84 -8.88 9.86
CA ILE A 54 11.19 -10.12 10.55
C ILE A 54 11.46 -11.17 9.45
N PRO A 55 12.69 -11.68 9.33
CA PRO A 55 13.02 -12.68 8.33
C PRO A 55 12.28 -13.99 8.63
N ILE A 56 11.62 -14.55 7.63
CA ILE A 56 10.95 -15.86 7.68
C ILE A 56 11.40 -16.68 6.47
N GLY A 57 12.47 -17.46 6.67
CA GLY A 57 13.06 -18.27 5.62
C GLY A 57 13.45 -17.43 4.39
N PRO A 58 13.02 -17.77 3.16
CA PRO A 58 13.29 -17.00 1.95
C PRO A 58 12.45 -15.72 1.83
N SER A 59 11.63 -15.39 2.84
CA SER A 59 10.69 -14.27 2.82
C SER A 59 10.83 -13.39 4.06
N SER A 60 10.04 -12.33 4.16
CA SER A 60 9.97 -11.49 5.37
C SER A 60 8.53 -11.15 5.71
N ALA A 61 8.22 -11.18 7.00
CA ALA A 61 7.02 -10.59 7.56
C ALA A 61 7.32 -9.16 8.03
N HIS A 62 6.32 -8.29 7.97
CA HIS A 62 6.38 -6.95 8.55
C HIS A 62 4.98 -6.54 8.97
N LEU A 63 4.88 -5.45 9.72
CA LEU A 63 3.59 -4.88 10.07
C LEU A 63 2.93 -4.27 8.83
N ILE A 64 1.70 -4.68 8.56
CA ILE A 64 0.91 -4.25 7.38
C ILE A 64 -0.08 -3.14 7.77
N LEU A 65 -0.56 -3.14 9.03
CA LEU A 65 -1.50 -2.14 9.57
C LEU A 65 -2.79 -1.95 8.75
N SER A 66 -3.12 -2.81 7.76
CA SER A 66 -4.29 -2.67 6.90
C SER A 66 -5.60 -2.52 7.66
N GLY A 67 -5.81 -3.31 8.72
CA GLY A 67 -7.02 -3.21 9.54
C GLY A 67 -7.14 -1.85 10.25
N LEU A 68 -6.04 -1.33 10.79
CA LEU A 68 -6.00 0.00 11.43
C LEU A 68 -6.20 1.11 10.39
N MET A 69 -5.52 1.02 9.25
CA MET A 69 -5.67 1.94 8.12
C MET A 69 -7.13 2.00 7.67
N GLY A 70 -7.76 0.83 7.50
CA GLY A 70 -9.16 0.73 7.10
C GLY A 70 -10.12 1.30 8.11
N LEU A 71 -9.96 0.93 9.38
CA LEU A 71 -10.79 1.39 10.48
C LEU A 71 -10.80 2.93 10.61
N LEU A 72 -9.64 3.57 10.45
CA LEU A 72 -9.50 5.01 10.66
C LEU A 72 -9.67 5.84 9.38
N LEU A 73 -9.25 5.32 8.22
CA LEU A 73 -9.24 6.07 6.97
C LEU A 73 -10.36 5.65 6.00
N GLY A 74 -10.89 4.44 6.12
CA GLY A 74 -11.78 3.84 5.14
C GLY A 74 -11.13 3.84 3.75
N TRP A 75 -11.85 4.32 2.74
CA TRP A 75 -11.34 4.41 1.36
C TRP A 75 -10.05 5.25 1.21
N ALA A 76 -9.77 6.18 2.13
CA ALA A 76 -8.51 6.93 2.11
C ALA A 76 -7.28 6.05 2.49
N ALA A 77 -7.47 4.80 2.89
CA ALA A 77 -6.40 3.82 3.05
C ALA A 77 -5.68 3.52 1.72
N PHE A 78 -6.37 3.55 0.57
CA PHE A 78 -5.74 3.33 -0.73
C PHE A 78 -4.62 4.33 -1.04
N PRO A 79 -4.86 5.65 -1.09
CA PRO A 79 -3.80 6.62 -1.33
C PRO A 79 -2.73 6.62 -0.24
N ALA A 80 -3.08 6.35 1.03
CA ALA A 80 -2.12 6.25 2.13
C ALA A 80 -1.14 5.08 1.93
N ILE A 81 -1.67 3.87 1.70
CA ILE A 81 -0.87 2.67 1.50
C ILE A 81 -0.04 2.80 0.22
N LEU A 82 -0.64 3.25 -0.89
CA LEU A 82 0.08 3.48 -2.15
C LEU A 82 1.29 4.41 -1.95
N THR A 83 1.12 5.51 -1.19
CA THR A 83 2.20 6.45 -0.91
C THR A 83 3.32 5.78 -0.12
N GLY A 84 3.00 5.03 0.94
CA GLY A 84 3.99 4.28 1.70
C GLY A 84 4.75 3.24 0.84
N LEU A 85 4.03 2.49 0.02
CA LEU A 85 4.62 1.50 -0.90
C LEU A 85 5.53 2.14 -1.94
N LEU A 86 5.14 3.28 -2.49
CA LEU A 86 5.94 4.03 -3.44
C LEU A 86 7.27 4.47 -2.82
N LEU A 87 7.22 5.02 -1.61
CA LEU A 87 8.41 5.43 -0.88
C LEU A 87 9.31 4.23 -0.57
N GLN A 88 8.75 3.07 -0.22
CA GLN A 88 9.53 1.84 0.00
C GLN A 88 10.23 1.36 -1.27
N ALA A 89 9.52 1.35 -2.40
CA ALA A 89 10.09 0.92 -3.67
C ALA A 89 11.22 1.86 -4.13
N VAL A 90 11.03 3.18 -3.99
CA VAL A 90 12.02 4.17 -4.45
C VAL A 90 13.21 4.29 -3.51
N LEU A 91 13.00 4.37 -2.19
CA LEU A 91 14.06 4.66 -1.22
C LEU A 91 14.80 3.41 -0.75
N PHE A 92 14.12 2.27 -0.68
CA PHE A 92 14.65 1.04 -0.10
C PHE A 92 14.70 -0.13 -1.07
N GLN A 93 14.26 0.05 -2.32
CA GLN A 93 14.13 -1.03 -3.31
C GLN A 93 13.31 -2.20 -2.75
N TYR A 94 12.36 -1.90 -1.86
CA TYR A 94 11.57 -2.90 -1.18
C TYR A 94 10.20 -3.01 -1.84
N GLY A 95 9.95 -4.16 -2.46
CA GLY A 95 8.86 -4.33 -3.43
C GLY A 95 9.34 -4.06 -4.86
N GLY A 96 8.43 -3.66 -5.74
CA GLY A 96 8.75 -3.33 -7.13
C GLY A 96 7.74 -2.33 -7.71
N LEU A 97 8.18 -1.57 -8.71
CA LEU A 97 7.37 -0.50 -9.30
C LEU A 97 6.31 -1.07 -10.23
N ALA A 98 6.57 -2.15 -10.98
CA ALA A 98 5.53 -2.72 -11.85
C ALA A 98 4.45 -3.42 -11.01
N VAL A 99 4.87 -4.07 -9.93
CA VAL A 99 4.00 -4.80 -8.99
C VAL A 99 3.33 -3.89 -7.95
N ILE A 100 3.60 -2.58 -7.93
CA ILE A 100 3.07 -1.66 -6.91
C ILE A 100 1.54 -1.67 -6.87
N GLY A 101 0.87 -1.72 -8.03
CA GLY A 101 -0.59 -1.78 -8.10
C GLY A 101 -1.15 -3.04 -7.44
N VAL A 102 -0.51 -4.19 -7.67
CA VAL A 102 -0.93 -5.45 -7.05
C VAL A 102 -0.70 -5.41 -5.54
N ASN A 103 0.46 -4.92 -5.09
CA ASN A 103 0.75 -4.78 -3.66
C ASN A 103 -0.23 -3.81 -2.98
N THR A 104 -0.55 -2.67 -3.60
CA THR A 104 -1.58 -1.75 -3.10
C THR A 104 -2.93 -2.43 -3.03
N ALA A 105 -3.35 -3.15 -4.07
CA ALA A 105 -4.64 -3.84 -4.09
C ALA A 105 -4.75 -4.87 -2.97
N ILE A 106 -3.74 -5.73 -2.78
CA ILE A 106 -3.71 -6.76 -1.73
C ILE A 106 -3.78 -6.13 -0.34
N MET A 107 -3.10 -5.01 -0.11
CA MET A 107 -3.02 -4.39 1.21
C MET A 107 -4.19 -3.45 1.51
N ALA A 108 -4.76 -2.80 0.51
CA ALA A 108 -5.81 -1.80 0.68
C ALA A 108 -7.23 -2.34 0.49
N LEU A 109 -7.46 -3.36 -0.34
CA LEU A 109 -8.79 -3.95 -0.51
C LEU A 109 -9.37 -4.51 0.79
N PRO A 110 -8.63 -5.27 1.62
CA PRO A 110 -9.18 -5.78 2.90
C PRO A 110 -9.42 -4.69 3.94
N ALA A 111 -8.97 -3.47 3.68
CA ALA A 111 -9.12 -2.32 4.56
C ALA A 111 -10.45 -1.55 4.33
N VAL A 112 -11.22 -1.90 3.29
CA VAL A 112 -12.44 -1.17 2.89
C VAL A 112 -13.68 -2.05 2.79
#